data_AF-K1UUM8-F1
#
_entry.id   AF-K1UUM8-F1
#
_cell.length_a   1.000
_cell.length_b   1.000
_cell.length_c   1.000
_cell.angle_alpha   90.00
_cell.angle_beta   90.00
_cell.angle_gamma   90.00
#
_symmetry.space_group_name_H-M   'P 1'
#
loop_
_entity.id
_entity.type
_entity.pdbx_description
1 polymer ?
#
loop_
_entity_poly.entity_id
_entity_poly.type
_entity_poly.pdbx_seq_one_letter_code
_entity_poly.pdbx_strand_id
1 'polypeptide(L)'
;KKHGLQEFVLYDMATKPEYEANIVAAEILLDSDEILEYIYDYGYTSEQIARAMHTDINLVALKIAHLAETGHKLRRMEYRSSFLK
;
A
#
# COMPACT_ATOMS: atom_id res chain seq x y z
N LYS A 1 11.08 16.47 -21.78
CA LYS A 1 10.75 16.56 -20.34
C LYS A 1 9.89 15.36 -19.96
N LYS A 2 10.45 14.34 -19.32
CA LYS A 2 9.70 13.24 -18.69
C LYS A 2 10.22 13.11 -17.26
N HIS A 3 9.66 13.89 -16.35
CA HIS A 3 9.81 13.64 -14.92
C HIS A 3 8.76 12.58 -14.58
N GLY A 4 9.08 11.33 -14.89
CA GLY A 4 8.25 10.19 -14.54
C GLY A 4 8.63 9.77 -13.12
N LEU A 5 7.78 10.16 -12.16
CA LEU A 5 7.55 9.56 -10.85
C LEU A 5 8.79 8.98 -10.17
N GLN A 6 9.35 9.76 -9.26
CA GLN A 6 10.34 9.31 -8.29
C GLN A 6 9.65 8.32 -7.34
N GLU A 7 9.81 7.02 -7.61
CA GLU A 7 9.35 5.95 -6.73
C GLU A 7 10.05 6.13 -5.37
N PHE A 8 9.28 6.56 -4.37
CA PHE A 8 9.81 6.88 -3.05
C PHE A 8 10.31 5.62 -2.35
N VAL A 9 11.46 5.77 -1.70
CA VAL A 9 12.23 4.74 -1.00
C VAL A 9 11.39 4.09 0.10
N LEU A 10 11.28 2.77 0.04
CA LEU A 10 10.48 1.94 0.95
C LEU A 10 11.41 1.30 2.01
N TYR A 11 10.97 1.35 3.27
CA TYR A 11 11.70 0.98 4.48
C TYR A 11 12.43 -0.38 4.45
N ASP A 12 13.54 -0.45 5.21
CA ASP A 12 14.33 -1.66 5.48
C ASP A 12 13.50 -2.69 6.28
N MET A 13 13.30 -3.89 5.71
CA MET A 13 12.57 -5.00 6.32
C MET A 13 13.57 -5.94 7.01
N ALA A 14 13.96 -5.59 8.24
CA ALA A 14 15.02 -6.30 8.93
C ALA A 14 14.59 -7.69 9.44
N THR A 15 13.29 -7.96 9.70
CA THR A 15 12.84 -9.26 10.25
C THR A 15 11.38 -9.66 9.94
N LYS A 16 11.07 -10.97 9.88
CA LYS A 16 9.70 -11.53 9.69
C LYS A 16 8.65 -10.97 10.69
N PRO A 17 8.96 -10.79 11.99
CA PRO A 17 8.03 -10.20 12.94
C PRO A 17 7.62 -8.76 12.61
N GLU A 18 8.52 -7.94 12.06
CA GLU A 18 8.20 -6.56 11.68
C GLU A 18 7.26 -6.52 10.47
N TYR A 19 7.43 -7.44 9.52
CA TYR A 19 6.50 -7.58 8.41
C TYR A 19 5.08 -7.96 8.90
N GLU A 20 4.99 -8.94 9.78
CA GLU A 20 3.71 -9.35 10.40
C GLU A 20 3.10 -8.21 11.20
N ALA A 21 3.91 -7.45 11.95
CA ALA A 21 3.46 -6.28 12.68
C ALA A 21 2.95 -5.17 11.76
N ASN A 22 3.59 -4.93 10.61
CA ASN A 22 3.15 -3.94 9.62
C ASN A 22 1.83 -4.34 8.94
N ILE A 23 1.63 -5.63 8.66
CA ILE A 23 0.33 -6.13 8.16
C ILE A 23 -0.76 -5.91 9.22
N VAL A 24 -0.50 -6.28 10.48
CA VAL A 24 -1.46 -6.08 11.58
C VAL A 24 -1.74 -4.59 11.80
N ALA A 25 -0.73 -3.74 11.76
CA ALA A 25 -0.88 -2.30 11.89
C ALA A 25 -1.72 -1.71 10.74
N ALA A 26 -1.46 -2.13 9.50
CA ALA A 26 -2.26 -1.71 8.35
C ALA A 26 -3.73 -2.14 8.50
N GLU A 27 -3.99 -3.33 9.04
CA GLU A 27 -5.36 -3.81 9.26
C GLU A 27 -6.11 -3.03 10.35
N ILE A 28 -5.42 -2.60 11.40
CA ILE A 28 -6.00 -1.84 12.51
C ILE A 28 -6.21 -0.36 12.14
N LEU A 29 -5.22 0.24 11.46
CA LEU A 29 -5.18 1.68 11.20
C LEU A 29 -5.98 2.09 9.96
N LEU A 30 -6.16 1.18 9.00
CA LEU A 30 -6.73 1.51 7.70
C LEU A 30 -8.07 0.77 7.51
N ASP A 31 -9.13 1.56 7.46
CA ASP A 31 -10.46 1.07 7.11
C ASP A 31 -10.47 0.54 5.67
N SER A 32 -10.84 -0.72 5.51
CA SER A 32 -10.87 -1.40 4.22
C SER A 32 -11.90 -0.80 3.28
N ASP A 33 -13.09 -0.46 3.78
CA ASP A 33 -14.19 0.06 2.97
C ASP A 33 -13.85 1.46 2.47
N GLU A 34 -13.25 2.30 3.31
CA GLU A 34 -12.79 3.63 2.93
C GLU A 34 -11.70 3.58 1.84
N ILE A 35 -10.73 2.65 1.96
CA ILE A 35 -9.71 2.42 0.92
C ILE A 35 -10.36 1.98 -0.39
N LEU A 36 -11.35 1.09 -0.34
CA LEU A 36 -12.03 0.60 -1.53
C LEU A 36 -12.85 1.70 -2.19
N GLU A 37 -13.51 2.57 -1.41
CA GLU A 37 -14.20 3.76 -1.89
C GLU A 37 -13.21 4.68 -2.63
N TYR A 38 -12.05 5.00 -2.01
CA TYR A 38 -11.00 5.80 -2.64
C TYR A 38 -10.50 5.19 -3.96
N ILE A 39 -10.37 3.87 -4.05
CA ILE A 39 -9.90 3.20 -5.25
C ILE A 39 -10.98 3.15 -6.34
N TYR A 40 -12.19 2.71 -6.01
CA TYR A 40 -13.22 2.42 -6.99
C TYR A 40 -14.05 3.65 -7.38
N ASP A 41 -14.40 4.48 -6.42
CA ASP A 41 -15.33 5.59 -6.64
C ASP A 41 -14.57 6.87 -7.01
N TYR A 42 -13.41 7.11 -6.38
CA TYR A 42 -12.61 8.30 -6.62
C TYR A 42 -11.39 8.07 -7.53
N GLY A 43 -10.99 6.83 -7.77
CA GLY A 43 -9.85 6.48 -8.63
C GLY A 43 -8.50 6.97 -8.09
N TYR A 44 -8.35 7.05 -6.76
CA TYR A 44 -7.16 7.57 -6.12
C TYR A 44 -5.94 6.65 -6.28
N THR A 45 -4.76 7.26 -6.36
CA THR A 45 -3.48 6.55 -6.24
C THR A 45 -3.15 6.26 -4.78
N SER A 46 -2.23 5.32 -4.52
CA SER A 46 -1.76 5.00 -3.17
C SER A 46 -1.25 6.22 -2.40
N GLU A 47 -0.61 7.17 -3.09
CA GLU A 47 -0.14 8.43 -2.49
C GLU A 47 -1.31 9.34 -2.06
N GLN A 48 -2.34 9.44 -2.89
CA GLN A 48 -3.53 10.23 -2.58
C GLN A 48 -4.30 9.63 -1.41
N ILE A 49 -4.42 8.30 -1.36
CA ILE A 49 -5.02 7.56 -0.25
C ILE A 49 -4.20 7.78 1.03
N ALA A 50 -2.87 7.66 0.96
CA ALA A 50 -2.00 7.87 2.11
C ALA A 50 -2.17 9.29 2.70
N ARG A 51 -2.27 10.30 1.82
CA ARG A 51 -2.54 11.68 2.23
C ARG A 51 -3.93 11.87 2.83
N ALA A 52 -4.95 11.23 2.26
CA ALA A 52 -6.33 11.30 2.76
C ALA A 52 -6.47 10.63 4.14
N MET A 53 -5.80 9.51 4.34
CA MET A 53 -5.82 8.74 5.59
C MET A 53 -4.75 9.18 6.59
N HIS A 54 -4.00 10.24 6.29
CA HIS A 54 -2.91 10.75 7.13
C HIS A 54 -1.91 9.66 7.57
N THR A 55 -1.58 8.74 6.67
CA THR A 55 -0.73 7.57 6.94
C THR A 55 0.39 7.45 5.93
N ASP A 56 1.27 6.47 6.15
CA ASP A 56 2.38 6.17 5.25
C ASP A 56 1.90 5.41 4.00
N ILE A 57 2.43 5.79 2.83
CA ILE A 57 2.10 5.17 1.54
C ILE A 57 2.40 3.66 1.51
N ASN A 58 3.33 3.20 2.34
CA ASN A 58 3.76 1.81 2.38
C ASN A 58 2.76 0.93 3.13
N LEU A 59 2.16 1.47 4.20
CA LEU A 59 1.05 0.82 4.89
C LEU A 59 -0.17 0.71 3.97
N VAL A 60 -0.45 1.76 3.19
CA VAL A 60 -1.51 1.73 2.16
C VAL A 60 -1.22 0.66 1.11
N ALA A 61 0.02 0.59 0.60
CA ALA A 61 0.40 -0.41 -0.39
C ALA A 61 0.27 -1.85 0.13
N LEU A 62 0.68 -2.10 1.38
CA LEU A 62 0.52 -3.39 2.05
C LEU A 62 -0.97 -3.76 2.20
N LYS A 63 -1.80 -2.82 2.64
CA LYS A 63 -3.25 -3.03 2.79
C LYS A 63 -3.92 -3.33 1.46
N ILE A 64 -3.59 -2.59 0.39
CA ILE A 64 -4.14 -2.84 -0.95
C ILE A 64 -3.71 -4.20 -1.49
N ALA A 65 -2.45 -4.59 -1.28
CA ALA A 65 -1.98 -5.93 -1.65
C ALA A 65 -2.76 -7.02 -0.89
N HIS A 66 -2.98 -6.83 0.41
CA HIS A 66 -3.77 -7.75 1.23
C HIS A 66 -5.23 -7.87 0.74
N LEU A 67 -5.89 -6.74 0.47
CA LEU A 67 -7.26 -6.72 -0.07
C LEU A 67 -7.39 -7.41 -1.44
N ALA A 68 -6.37 -7.30 -2.28
CA ALA A 68 -6.34 -7.99 -3.57
C ALA A 68 -6.26 -9.52 -3.40
N GLU A 69 -5.56 -9.99 -2.36
CA GLU A 69 -5.43 -11.41 -2.02
C GLU A 69 -6.70 -11.98 -1.37
N THR A 70 -7.46 -11.18 -0.61
CA THR A 70 -8.72 -11.59 0.03
C THR A 70 -9.93 -11.62 -0.92
N GLY A 71 -9.71 -11.42 -2.23
CA GLY A 71 -10.70 -11.64 -3.29
C GLY A 71 -11.29 -10.38 -3.90
N HIS A 72 -10.74 -9.20 -3.59
CA HIS A 72 -11.18 -7.95 -4.20
C HIS A 72 -10.52 -7.80 -5.58
N LYS A 73 -11.29 -7.41 -6.60
CA LYS A 73 -10.77 -7.19 -7.95
C LYS A 73 -10.00 -5.87 -8.02
N LEU A 74 -8.83 -5.84 -7.41
CA LEU A 74 -7.93 -4.70 -7.43
C LEU A 74 -6.86 -4.96 -8.51
N ARG A 75 -6.45 -3.90 -9.23
CA ARG A 75 -5.28 -4.00 -10.10
C ARG A 75 -4.09 -4.31 -9.20
N ARG A 76 -3.52 -5.51 -9.37
CA ARG A 76 -2.32 -5.94 -8.66
C ARG A 76 -1.22 -4.91 -8.94
N MET A 77 -0.86 -4.11 -7.93
CA MET A 77 0.29 -3.24 -8.03
C MET A 77 1.53 -4.14 -7.98
N GLU A 78 2.33 -4.10 -9.04
CA GLU A 78 3.60 -4.82 -9.07
C GLU A 78 4.51 -4.30 -7.97
N TYR A 79 4.92 -5.18 -7.06
CA TYR A 79 6.00 -4.92 -6.12
C TYR A 79 7.23 -5.71 -6.56
N ARG A 80 8.41 -5.09 -6.55
CA ARG A 80 9.66 -5.82 -6.86
C ARG A 80 10.13 -6.60 -5.64
N SER A 81 10.14 -7.92 -5.74
CA SER A 81 10.72 -8.82 -4.72
C SER A 81 12.26 -8.92 -4.78
N SER A 82 12.89 -8.31 -5.79
CA SER A 82 14.33 -8.42 -6.06
C SER A 82 15.13 -7.14 -5.73
N PHE A 83 14.59 -6.26 -4.89
CA PHE A 83 15.29 -5.04 -4.45
C PHE A 83 16.40 -5.32 -3.41
N LEU A 84 16.43 -6.53 -2.84
CA LEU A 84 17.27 -6.91 -1.71
C LEU A 84 18.61 -7.55 -2.15
N LYS A 85 19.43 -6.80 -2.88
CA LYS A 85 20.88 -7.07 -2.98
C LYS A 85 21.65 -5.91 -2.38
#